data_AF-A0A965MP49-F1
#
_entry.id   AF-A0A965MP49-F1
#
_cell.length_a   1.000
_cell.length_b   1.000
_cell.length_c   1.000
_cell.angle_alpha   90.00
_cell.angle_beta   90.00
_cell.angle_gamma   90.00
#
_symmetry.space_group_name_H-M   'P 1'
#
loop_
_entity.id
_entity.type
_entity.pdbx_description
1 polymer ?
#
loop_
_entity_poly.entity_id
_entity_poly.type
_entity_poly.pdbx_seq_one_letter_code
_entity_poly.pdbx_strand_id
1 'polypeptide(L)'
;MVGGIPDDPTMFLATCGKDTRARMILAPARVLGTQIANASAGVNQQDNATWQVNLTFDSSGAKDFATTTTELAKLSGVQNRLGIILDGLVVSSPSVNESILGGKAQITGKFSVQDAQNLANMLKYGALPVSLDVASQSQLSPTLGSDQLQGGLLAGLIGLIIVVIYLLVYYRALGVVAFVSLLVAAMLTYFSVVILGQQIGMALTLAG
;
A
#
# COMPACT_ATOMS: atom_id res chain seq x y z
N MET A 1 21.87 3.43 -6.69
CA MET A 1 22.13 2.94 -5.32
C MET A 1 20.88 3.22 -4.53
N VAL A 2 20.03 2.20 -4.39
CA VAL A 2 18.76 2.26 -3.65
C VAL A 2 19.07 1.70 -2.28
N GLY A 3 18.90 2.50 -1.24
CA GLY A 3 19.24 2.15 0.13
C GLY A 3 19.48 3.40 0.95
N GLY A 4 18.39 4.10 1.31
CA GLY A 4 18.43 5.04 2.43
C GLY A 4 18.79 4.25 3.69
N ILE A 5 19.75 4.74 4.45
CA ILE A 5 20.05 4.22 5.79
C ILE A 5 18.81 4.49 6.65
N PRO A 6 18.40 3.58 7.56
CA PRO A 6 17.27 3.82 8.44
C PRO A 6 17.41 5.17 9.16
N ASP A 7 16.35 5.99 9.06
CA ASP A 7 16.29 7.34 9.63
C ASP A 7 16.37 7.27 11.15
N ASP A 8 17.51 7.69 11.73
CA ASP A 8 17.58 8.04 13.15
C ASP A 8 17.38 9.55 13.28
N PRO A 9 16.25 10.02 13.84
CA PRO A 9 15.93 11.44 13.95
C PRO A 9 16.87 12.20 14.91
N THR A 10 17.68 11.50 15.71
CA THR A 10 18.54 12.12 16.73
C THR A 10 19.96 12.44 16.23
N MET A 11 20.36 11.90 15.07
CA MET A 11 21.71 12.06 14.53
C MET A 11 21.75 12.97 13.30
N PHE A 12 22.94 13.51 13.01
CA PHE A 12 23.19 14.24 11.76
C PHE A 12 23.10 13.26 10.58
N LEU A 13 22.20 13.53 9.64
CA LEU A 13 22.01 12.68 8.46
C LEU A 13 22.69 13.31 7.25
N ALA A 14 23.65 12.59 6.67
CA ALA A 14 24.24 12.94 5.39
C ALA A 14 23.50 12.17 4.29
N THR A 15 22.66 12.87 3.52
CA THR A 15 21.83 12.24 2.47
C THR A 15 21.96 12.98 1.14
N CYS A 16 21.55 12.30 0.06
CA CYS A 16 21.49 12.85 -1.28
C CYS A 16 20.06 13.28 -1.61
N GLY A 17 19.91 14.42 -2.28
CA GLY A 17 18.60 14.85 -2.79
C GLY A 17 18.11 13.93 -3.92
N LYS A 18 16.80 13.74 -4.01
CA LYS A 18 16.16 12.88 -5.05
C LYS A 18 16.40 13.38 -6.48
N ASP A 19 16.56 14.70 -6.67
CA ASP A 19 16.78 15.35 -7.98
C ASP A 19 18.17 15.96 -8.19
N THR A 20 18.87 16.33 -7.12
CA THR A 20 20.17 17.00 -7.19
C THR A 20 21.25 16.10 -6.62
N ARG A 21 22.34 15.86 -7.38
CA ARG A 21 23.59 15.20 -6.90
C ARG A 21 24.30 15.97 -5.76
N ALA A 22 23.64 16.94 -5.15
CA ALA A 22 24.12 17.69 -4.00
C ALA A 22 24.01 16.82 -2.75
N ARG A 23 25.13 16.65 -2.05
CA ARG A 23 25.19 16.03 -0.72
C ARG A 23 24.80 17.08 0.31
N MET A 24 23.79 16.80 1.11
CA MET A 24 23.32 17.70 2.16
C MET A 24 23.58 17.05 3.51
N ILE A 25 24.07 17.84 4.46
CA ILE A 25 24.20 17.45 5.86
C ILE A 25 23.04 18.11 6.59
N LEU A 26 22.13 17.31 7.12
CA LEU A 26 20.99 17.81 7.87
C LEU A 26 21.26 17.68 9.37
N ALA A 27 20.81 18.69 10.11
CA ALA A 27 20.76 18.66 11.58
C ALA A 27 19.71 17.65 12.06
N PRO A 28 19.79 17.19 13.33
CA PRO A 28 18.80 16.31 13.93
C PRO A 28 17.37 16.82 13.74
N ALA A 29 16.43 15.90 13.57
CA ALA A 29 15.03 16.23 13.30
C ALA A 29 14.41 16.97 14.48
N ARG A 30 14.05 18.24 14.27
CA ARG A 30 13.35 19.06 15.27
C ARG A 30 11.84 18.86 15.27
N VAL A 31 11.29 18.43 14.14
CA VAL A 31 9.86 18.15 13.97
C VAL A 31 9.73 16.77 13.36
N LEU A 32 9.07 15.88 14.09
CA LEU A 32 8.86 14.49 13.69
C LEU A 32 7.55 14.35 12.90
N GLY A 33 7.50 13.38 11.97
CA GLY A 33 6.28 13.06 11.25
C GLY A 33 5.11 12.64 12.15
N THR A 34 5.40 12.13 13.35
CA THR A 34 4.40 11.81 14.38
C THR A 34 3.66 13.02 14.95
N GLN A 35 4.18 14.24 14.72
CA GLN A 35 3.58 15.49 15.19
C GLN A 35 2.70 16.15 14.10
N ILE A 36 2.44 15.44 13.00
CA ILE A 36 1.52 15.86 11.95
C ILE A 36 0.11 15.45 12.36
N ALA A 37 -0.75 16.43 12.62
CA ALA A 37 -2.15 16.20 12.96
C ALA A 37 -3.01 15.84 11.74
N ASN A 38 -2.71 16.41 10.57
CA ASN A 38 -3.44 16.11 9.34
C ASN A 38 -2.59 16.42 8.10
N ALA A 39 -2.76 15.62 7.04
CA ALA A 39 -2.21 15.90 5.72
C ALA A 39 -3.30 15.73 4.65
N SER A 40 -3.39 16.69 3.72
CA SER A 40 -4.36 16.68 2.63
C SER A 40 -3.72 17.12 1.31
N ALA A 41 -4.07 16.42 0.23
CA ALA A 41 -3.71 16.86 -1.12
C ALA A 41 -4.63 18.01 -1.55
N GLY A 42 -4.06 19.06 -2.12
CA GLY A 42 -4.79 20.20 -2.66
C GLY A 42 -4.12 20.77 -3.90
N VAL A 43 -4.83 21.62 -4.62
CA VAL A 43 -4.30 22.33 -5.79
C VAL A 43 -4.01 23.76 -5.36
N ASN A 44 -2.79 24.23 -5.61
CA ASN A 44 -2.46 25.63 -5.40
C ASN A 44 -2.95 26.46 -6.59
N GLN A 45 -3.98 27.27 -6.37
CA GLN A 45 -4.51 28.15 -7.42
C GLN A 45 -3.58 29.33 -7.73
N GLN A 46 -2.63 29.64 -6.84
CA GLN A 46 -1.74 30.77 -6.98
C GLN A 46 -0.49 30.45 -7.81
N ASP A 47 -0.14 29.16 -7.95
CA ASP A 47 1.06 28.68 -8.64
C ASP A 47 0.72 27.63 -9.71
N ASN A 48 0.15 28.10 -10.83
CA ASN A 48 -0.12 27.31 -12.04
C ASN A 48 -0.96 26.03 -11.84
N ALA A 49 -1.86 26.00 -10.85
CA ALA A 49 -2.68 24.83 -10.53
C ALA A 49 -1.84 23.55 -10.28
N THR A 50 -0.68 23.71 -9.65
CA THR A 50 0.17 22.57 -9.28
C THR A 50 -0.40 21.86 -8.04
N TRP A 51 -0.26 20.52 -8.01
CA TRP A 51 -0.64 19.72 -6.86
C TRP A 51 0.36 19.92 -5.72
N GLN A 52 -0.16 20.08 -4.52
CA GLN A 52 0.61 20.23 -3.30
C GLN A 52 0.01 19.40 -2.17
N VAL A 53 0.83 19.09 -1.18
CA VAL A 53 0.37 18.44 0.06
C VAL A 53 0.38 19.47 1.17
N ASN A 54 -0.81 19.78 1.69
CA ASN A 54 -1.00 20.64 2.85
C ASN A 54 -0.87 19.81 4.12
N LEU A 55 -0.03 20.25 5.05
CA LEU A 55 0.18 19.64 6.34
C LEU A 55 -0.29 20.59 7.44
N THR A 56 -0.87 20.00 8.47
CA THR A 56 -1.24 20.67 9.71
C THR A 56 -0.58 19.90 10.86
N PHE A 57 0.21 20.60 11.67
CA PHE A 57 0.87 20.03 12.84
C PHE A 57 -0.06 20.09 14.06
N ASP A 58 0.21 19.23 15.05
CA ASP A 58 -0.42 19.35 16.37
C ASP A 58 0.13 20.57 17.15
N SER A 59 -0.37 20.82 18.36
CA SER A 59 0.06 21.98 19.15
C SER A 59 1.52 21.94 19.59
N SER A 60 2.10 20.74 19.76
CA SER A 60 3.52 20.55 20.09
C SER A 60 4.39 20.79 18.87
N GLY A 61 4.08 20.14 17.76
CA GLY A 61 4.76 20.26 16.48
C GLY A 61 4.66 21.64 15.88
N ALA A 62 3.53 22.34 16.04
CA ALA A 62 3.40 23.73 15.62
C ALA A 62 4.38 24.65 16.36
N LYS A 63 4.62 24.41 17.66
CA LYS A 63 5.56 25.20 18.48
C LYS A 63 7.01 24.89 18.11
N ASP A 64 7.34 23.61 17.91
CA ASP A 64 8.68 23.19 17.51
C ASP A 64 9.00 23.65 16.08
N PHE A 65 8.03 23.58 15.18
CA PHE A 65 8.11 24.10 13.81
C PHE A 65 8.26 25.62 13.78
N ALA A 66 7.50 26.34 14.60
CA ALA A 66 7.64 27.79 14.76
C ALA A 66 9.02 28.19 15.28
N THR A 67 9.55 27.48 16.27
CA THR A 67 10.88 27.75 16.84
C THR A 67 11.96 27.49 15.78
N THR A 68 11.87 26.35 15.09
CA THR A 68 12.83 25.96 14.04
C THR A 68 12.79 26.93 12.86
N THR A 69 11.61 27.30 12.36
CA THR A 69 11.49 28.28 11.26
C THR A 69 11.98 29.66 11.67
N THR A 70 11.80 30.07 12.93
CA THR A 70 12.34 31.34 13.46
C THR A 70 13.87 31.34 13.52
N GLU A 71 14.49 30.21 13.87
CA GLU A 71 15.95 30.06 13.84
C GLU A 71 16.47 30.05 12.40
N LEU A 72 15.81 29.31 11.50
CA LEU A 72 16.18 29.22 10.08
C LEU A 72 15.99 30.53 9.32
N ALA A 73 14.95 31.32 9.63
CA ALA A 73 14.71 32.61 9.01
C ALA A 73 15.77 33.67 9.36
N LYS A 74 16.50 33.50 10.48
CA LYS A 74 17.63 34.36 10.85
C LYS A 74 18.91 34.02 10.07
N LEU A 75 18.97 32.83 9.47
CA LEU A 75 20.09 32.36 8.68
C LEU A 75 19.91 32.78 7.21
N SER A 76 21.01 32.93 6.48
CA SER A 76 20.99 33.37 5.07
C SER A 76 21.70 32.36 4.17
N GLY A 77 21.25 32.26 2.92
CA GLY A 77 21.83 31.33 1.93
C GLY A 77 21.40 29.88 2.14
N VAL A 78 22.30 28.91 1.89
CA VAL A 78 21.97 27.47 1.90
C VAL A 78 21.53 26.95 3.28
N GLN A 79 21.85 27.69 4.35
CA GLN A 79 21.53 27.35 5.73
C GLN A 79 20.08 27.68 6.12
N ASN A 80 19.33 28.45 5.32
CA ASN A 80 17.95 28.82 5.61
C ASN A 80 16.92 27.79 5.10
N ARG A 81 17.37 26.60 4.69
CA ARG A 81 16.54 25.60 4.02
C ARG A 81 16.05 24.57 5.02
N LEU A 82 14.77 24.27 4.97
CA LEU A 82 14.15 23.21 5.75
C LEU A 82 14.15 21.93 4.90
N GLY A 83 14.91 20.91 5.30
CA GLY A 83 14.90 19.61 4.62
C GLY A 83 13.77 18.72 5.11
N ILE A 84 12.95 18.22 4.19
CA ILE A 84 11.88 17.25 4.45
C ILE A 84 12.38 15.89 3.97
N ILE A 85 12.55 14.97 4.91
CA ILE A 85 13.06 13.61 4.66
C ILE A 85 11.92 12.60 4.75
N LEU A 86 11.94 11.62 3.84
CA LEU A 86 11.13 10.42 3.90
C LEU A 86 12.00 9.21 3.53
N ASP A 87 12.06 8.21 4.41
CA ASP A 87 12.86 6.99 4.25
C ASP A 87 14.35 7.25 3.91
N GLY A 88 14.96 8.22 4.60
CA GLY A 88 16.36 8.60 4.41
C GLY A 88 16.65 9.44 3.16
N LEU A 89 15.62 9.82 2.38
CA LEU A 89 15.76 10.63 1.17
C LEU A 89 15.13 12.01 1.33
N VAL A 90 15.83 13.06 0.89
CA VAL A 90 15.27 14.43 0.88
C VAL A 90 14.24 14.54 -0.24
N VAL A 91 12.97 14.66 0.14
CA VAL A 91 11.84 14.84 -0.79
C VAL A 91 11.72 16.29 -1.21
N SER A 92 11.93 17.24 -0.30
CA SER A 92 11.88 18.67 -0.60
C SER A 92 12.77 19.48 0.35
N SER A 93 13.33 20.59 -0.13
CA SER A 93 14.19 21.48 0.66
C SER A 93 13.88 22.97 0.42
N PRO A 94 12.67 23.44 0.79
CA PRO A 94 12.27 24.83 0.63
C PRO A 94 13.11 25.78 1.50
N SER A 95 13.33 26.99 1.00
CA SER A 95 13.92 28.10 1.79
C SER A 95 12.87 28.71 2.71
N VAL A 96 13.24 28.95 3.97
CA VAL A 96 12.41 29.61 4.97
C VAL A 96 12.77 31.09 4.99
N ASN A 97 11.86 31.94 4.51
CA ASN A 97 12.06 33.39 4.49
C ASN A 97 11.40 34.11 5.67
N GLU A 98 10.35 33.51 6.25
CA GLU A 98 9.58 34.08 7.36
C GLU A 98 9.28 33.00 8.41
N SER A 99 9.09 33.42 9.67
CA SER A 99 8.71 32.52 10.75
C SER A 99 7.27 32.03 10.55
N ILE A 100 7.08 30.71 10.56
CA ILE A 100 5.77 30.10 10.34
C ILE A 100 5.17 29.72 11.69
N LEU A 101 4.38 30.63 12.26
CA LEU A 101 3.71 30.48 13.56
C LEU A 101 2.38 29.70 13.47
N GLY A 102 1.86 29.51 12.25
CA GLY A 102 0.51 28.98 12.02
C GLY A 102 0.38 27.45 12.07
N GLY A 103 1.46 26.70 12.31
CA GLY A 103 1.43 25.23 12.36
C GLY A 103 0.98 24.56 11.06
N LYS A 104 1.07 25.26 9.92
CA LYS A 104 0.71 24.74 8.60
C LYS A 104 1.92 24.78 7.69
N ALA A 105 2.15 23.70 6.95
CA ALA A 105 3.19 23.61 5.93
C ALA A 105 2.60 23.14 4.61
N GLN A 106 3.24 23.51 3.51
CA GLN A 106 2.83 23.11 2.17
C GLN A 106 4.05 22.50 1.48
N ILE A 107 3.94 21.23 1.07
CA ILE A 107 4.95 20.58 0.24
C ILE A 107 4.55 20.80 -1.21
N THR A 108 5.29 21.67 -1.88
CA THR A 108 5.15 21.94 -3.31
C THR A 108 6.15 21.09 -4.11
N GLY A 109 5.72 20.63 -5.28
CA GLY A 109 6.50 19.78 -6.17
C GLY A 109 5.74 19.45 -7.45
N LYS A 110 6.39 18.81 -8.42
CA LYS A 110 5.76 18.31 -9.64
C LYS A 110 5.00 17.01 -9.37
N PHE A 111 3.99 17.07 -8.49
CA PHE A 111 3.18 15.91 -8.15
C PHE A 111 2.04 15.73 -9.14
N SER A 112 1.72 14.47 -9.48
CA SER A 112 0.44 14.13 -10.10
C SER A 112 -0.66 14.07 -9.03
N VAL A 113 -1.93 14.02 -9.45
CA VAL A 113 -3.10 13.86 -8.56
C VAL A 113 -2.91 12.65 -7.65
N GLN A 114 -2.59 11.49 -8.24
CA GLN A 114 -2.39 10.23 -7.54
C GLN A 114 -1.20 10.30 -6.59
N ASP A 115 -0.08 10.90 -7.01
CA ASP A 115 1.11 11.00 -6.18
C ASP A 115 0.89 11.89 -4.95
N ALA A 116 0.18 13.02 -5.13
CA ALA A 116 -0.14 13.92 -4.04
C ALA A 116 -1.08 13.27 -3.02
N GLN A 117 -2.08 12.50 -3.48
CA GLN A 117 -2.98 11.75 -2.60
C GLN A 117 -2.24 10.64 -1.84
N ASN A 118 -1.39 9.87 -2.53
CA ASN A 118 -0.60 8.81 -1.91
C ASN A 118 0.36 9.38 -0.87
N LEU A 119 1.07 10.47 -1.20
CA LEU A 119 1.98 11.15 -0.27
C LEU A 119 1.21 11.75 0.93
N ALA A 120 0.06 12.36 0.70
CA ALA A 120 -0.79 12.86 1.79
C ALA A 120 -1.25 11.73 2.71
N ASN A 121 -1.62 10.57 2.17
CA ASN A 121 -1.99 9.40 2.97
C ASN A 121 -0.79 8.89 3.78
N MET A 122 0.39 8.72 3.15
CA MET A 122 1.61 8.29 3.85
C MET A 122 1.98 9.23 5.01
N LEU A 123 1.84 10.54 4.83
CA LEU A 123 2.12 11.54 5.86
C LEU A 123 1.02 11.63 6.92
N LYS A 124 -0.25 11.46 6.54
CA LYS A 124 -1.40 11.45 7.46
C LYS A 124 -1.39 10.24 8.39
N TYR A 125 -1.01 9.08 7.86
CA TYR A 125 -0.86 7.86 8.64
C TYR A 125 0.56 7.68 9.17
N GLY A 126 1.39 8.72 9.08
CA GLY A 126 2.81 8.68 9.43
C GLY A 126 3.07 7.88 10.70
N ALA A 127 4.03 6.95 10.63
CA ALA A 127 4.39 6.00 11.69
C ALA A 127 3.23 5.61 12.61
N LEU A 128 2.09 5.18 12.06
CA LEU A 128 0.96 4.69 12.85
C LEU A 128 1.51 3.65 13.86
N PRO A 129 1.58 3.95 15.18
CA PRO A 129 1.97 2.97 16.19
C PRO A 129 0.74 2.13 16.55
N VAL A 130 -0.08 1.85 15.54
CA VAL A 130 -1.16 0.90 15.62
C VAL A 130 -0.60 -0.30 14.90
N SER A 131 -0.22 -1.30 15.68
CA SER A 131 -0.28 -2.69 15.27
C SER A 131 -1.70 -2.92 14.76
N LEU A 132 -1.95 -2.55 13.50
CA LEU A 132 -3.00 -3.17 12.74
C LEU A 132 -2.53 -4.60 12.69
N ASP A 133 -3.04 -5.40 13.62
CA ASP A 133 -3.18 -6.82 13.41
C ASP A 133 -4.03 -6.90 12.15
N VAL A 134 -3.35 -6.84 11.01
CA VAL A 134 -3.92 -7.15 9.72
C VAL A 134 -4.24 -8.62 9.87
N ALA A 135 -5.45 -8.89 10.39
CA ALA A 135 -6.10 -10.17 10.30
C ALA A 135 -5.87 -10.59 8.87
N SER A 136 -4.97 -11.56 8.71
CA SER A 136 -4.25 -11.88 7.50
C SER A 136 -5.21 -11.73 6.32
N GLN A 137 -5.09 -10.60 5.64
CA GLN A 137 -5.78 -10.44 4.39
C GLN A 137 -4.95 -11.28 3.45
N SER A 138 -5.27 -12.57 3.43
CA SER A 138 -4.93 -13.47 2.34
C SER A 138 -5.64 -12.92 1.12
N GLN A 139 -5.13 -11.79 0.61
CA GLN A 139 -5.15 -11.49 -0.81
C GLN A 139 -4.32 -12.60 -1.46
N LEU A 140 -4.90 -13.80 -1.48
CA LEU A 140 -4.67 -14.74 -2.55
C LEU A 140 -5.02 -13.93 -3.78
N SER A 141 -3.99 -13.43 -4.44
CA SER A 141 -4.16 -12.72 -5.69
C SER A 141 -4.97 -13.64 -6.59
N PRO A 142 -6.12 -13.20 -7.13
CA PRO A 142 -7.02 -14.04 -7.93
C PRO A 142 -6.33 -14.76 -9.09
N THR A 143 -5.15 -14.28 -9.49
CA THR A 143 -4.27 -14.83 -10.52
C THR A 143 -3.63 -16.19 -10.16
N LEU A 144 -3.26 -16.46 -8.90
CA LEU A 144 -2.80 -17.81 -8.53
C LEU A 144 -3.97 -18.80 -8.42
N GLY A 145 -5.15 -18.31 -8.01
CA GLY A 145 -6.36 -19.13 -7.91
C GLY A 145 -6.89 -19.57 -9.27
N SER A 146 -6.84 -18.70 -10.29
CA SER A 146 -7.31 -19.04 -11.65
C SER A 146 -6.46 -20.13 -12.29
N ASP A 147 -5.14 -20.04 -12.14
CA ASP A 147 -4.21 -20.99 -12.75
C ASP A 147 -4.27 -22.35 -12.04
N GLN A 148 -4.42 -22.35 -10.72
CA GLN A 148 -4.58 -23.57 -9.93
C GLN A 148 -5.95 -24.25 -10.16
N LEU A 149 -7.02 -23.47 -10.37
CA LEU A 149 -8.33 -23.98 -10.76
C LEU A 149 -8.28 -24.67 -12.13
N GLN A 150 -7.65 -24.02 -13.11
CA GLN A 150 -7.49 -24.59 -14.46
C GLN A 150 -6.66 -25.88 -14.42
N GLY A 151 -5.54 -25.89 -13.68
CA GLY A 151 -4.73 -27.08 -13.48
C GLY A 151 -5.48 -28.23 -12.81
N GLY A 152 -6.24 -27.93 -11.75
CA GLY A 152 -7.07 -28.91 -11.04
C GLY A 152 -8.20 -29.47 -11.90
N LEU A 153 -8.86 -28.64 -12.70
CA LEU A 153 -9.93 -29.07 -13.59
C LEU A 153 -9.42 -29.97 -14.71
N LEU A 154 -8.26 -29.64 -15.30
CA LEU A 154 -7.63 -30.49 -16.32
C LEU A 154 -7.16 -31.83 -15.73
N ALA A 155 -6.53 -31.82 -14.56
CA ALA A 155 -6.10 -33.04 -13.88
C ALA A 155 -7.29 -33.94 -13.50
N GLY A 156 -8.38 -33.35 -12.98
CA GLY A 156 -9.61 -34.07 -12.67
C GLY A 156 -10.27 -34.69 -13.89
N LEU A 157 -10.33 -33.95 -15.01
CA LEU A 157 -10.91 -34.43 -16.27
C LEU A 157 -10.12 -35.61 -16.86
N ILE A 158 -8.78 -35.52 -16.87
CA ILE A 158 -7.91 -36.61 -17.32
C ILE A 158 -8.08 -37.84 -16.42
N GLY A 159 -8.10 -37.66 -15.10
CA GLY A 159 -8.33 -38.75 -14.15
C GLY A 159 -9.67 -39.44 -14.35
N LEU A 160 -10.75 -38.67 -14.56
CA LEU A 160 -12.09 -39.21 -14.81
C LEU A 160 -12.13 -40.06 -16.09
N ILE A 161 -11.52 -39.57 -17.17
CA ILE A 161 -11.47 -40.32 -18.44
C ILE A 161 -10.74 -41.65 -18.27
N ILE A 162 -9.60 -41.66 -17.58
CA ILE A 162 -8.81 -42.87 -17.32
C ILE A 162 -9.64 -43.90 -16.53
N VAL A 163 -10.36 -43.46 -15.49
CA VAL A 163 -11.24 -44.34 -14.69
C VAL A 163 -12.37 -44.92 -15.54
N VAL A 164 -13.03 -44.12 -16.38
CA VAL A 164 -14.11 -44.59 -17.26
C VAL A 164 -13.60 -45.62 -18.26
N ILE A 165 -12.45 -45.37 -18.89
CA ILE A 165 -11.82 -46.32 -19.82
C ILE A 165 -11.46 -47.63 -19.11
N TYR A 166 -10.87 -47.54 -17.92
CA TYR A 166 -10.53 -48.71 -17.11
C TYR A 166 -11.78 -49.54 -16.77
N LEU A 167 -12.87 -48.90 -16.36
CA LEU A 167 -14.14 -49.58 -16.08
C LEU A 167 -14.73 -50.27 -17.32
N LEU A 168 -14.68 -49.63 -18.49
CA LEU A 168 -15.19 -50.24 -19.73
C LEU A 168 -14.37 -51.46 -20.15
N VAL A 169 -13.04 -51.41 -20.04
CA VAL A 169 -12.16 -52.52 -20.41
C VAL A 169 -12.29 -53.69 -19.42
N TYR A 170 -12.31 -53.41 -18.12
CA TYR A 170 -12.35 -54.44 -17.08
C TYR A 170 -13.74 -55.04 -16.87
N TYR A 171 -14.80 -54.22 -16.88
CA TYR A 171 -16.18 -54.65 -16.56
C TYR A 171 -17.09 -54.83 -17.79
N ARG A 172 -16.62 -54.53 -19.02
CA ARG A 172 -17.37 -54.69 -20.29
C ARG A 172 -18.79 -54.11 -20.18
N ALA A 173 -19.83 -54.96 -20.22
CA ALA A 173 -21.24 -54.54 -20.16
C ALA A 173 -21.64 -53.90 -18.82
N LEU A 174 -21.02 -54.30 -17.70
CA LEU A 174 -21.29 -53.68 -16.40
C LEU A 174 -20.69 -52.28 -16.26
N GLY A 175 -19.70 -51.91 -17.11
CA GLY A 175 -19.12 -50.57 -17.14
C GLY A 175 -20.13 -49.48 -17.51
N VAL A 176 -21.13 -49.82 -18.33
CA VAL A 176 -22.21 -48.87 -18.69
C VAL A 176 -23.09 -48.53 -17.48
N VAL A 177 -23.40 -49.53 -16.65
CA VAL A 177 -24.19 -49.33 -15.41
C VAL A 177 -23.41 -48.48 -14.41
N ALA A 178 -22.10 -48.70 -14.28
CA ALA A 178 -21.23 -47.90 -13.44
C ALA A 178 -21.15 -46.44 -13.91
N PHE A 179 -21.06 -46.20 -15.22
CA PHE A 179 -21.07 -44.86 -15.79
C PHE A 179 -22.39 -44.11 -15.55
N VAL A 180 -23.53 -44.79 -15.72
CA VAL A 180 -24.85 -44.22 -15.42
C VAL A 180 -24.97 -43.89 -13.92
N SER A 181 -24.49 -44.76 -13.04
CA SER A 181 -24.45 -44.50 -11.60
C SER A 181 -23.61 -43.26 -11.25
N LEU A 182 -22.44 -43.10 -11.88
CA LEU A 182 -21.58 -41.93 -11.72
C LEU A 182 -22.29 -40.63 -12.14
N LEU A 183 -23.00 -40.65 -13.27
CA LEU A 183 -23.77 -39.50 -13.75
C LEU A 183 -24.90 -39.12 -12.80
N VAL A 184 -25.64 -40.11 -12.29
CA VAL A 184 -26.73 -39.88 -11.33
C VAL A 184 -26.17 -39.31 -10.02
N ALA A 185 -25.08 -39.86 -9.51
CA ALA A 185 -24.41 -39.36 -8.33
C ALA A 185 -23.93 -37.91 -8.52
N ALA A 186 -23.30 -37.60 -9.66
CA ALA A 186 -22.84 -36.24 -9.98
C ALA A 186 -23.98 -35.23 -10.05
N MET A 187 -25.12 -35.59 -10.67
CA MET A 187 -26.32 -34.75 -10.68
C MET A 187 -26.84 -34.51 -9.27
N LEU A 188 -27.00 -35.58 -8.47
CA LEU A 188 -27.51 -35.46 -7.09
C LEU A 188 -26.61 -34.55 -6.25
N THR A 189 -25.29 -34.71 -6.32
CA THR A 189 -24.34 -33.84 -5.62
C THR A 189 -24.44 -32.40 -6.10
N TYR A 190 -24.50 -32.16 -7.42
CA TYR A 190 -24.66 -30.82 -7.98
C TYR A 190 -25.94 -30.13 -7.48
N PHE A 191 -27.08 -30.81 -7.56
CA PHE A 191 -28.35 -30.28 -7.06
C PHE A 191 -28.32 -30.00 -5.56
N SER A 192 -27.69 -30.90 -4.78
CA SER A 192 -27.53 -30.71 -3.34
C SER A 192 -26.72 -29.45 -3.04
N VAL A 193 -25.58 -29.26 -3.71
CA VAL A 193 -24.73 -28.06 -3.53
C VAL A 193 -25.46 -26.78 -3.93
N VAL A 194 -26.23 -26.78 -5.02
CA VAL A 194 -27.00 -25.59 -5.46
C VAL A 194 -28.09 -25.24 -4.46
N ILE A 195 -28.84 -26.23 -3.96
CA ILE A 195 -29.93 -26.02 -3.00
C ILE A 195 -29.38 -25.51 -1.65
N LEU A 196 -28.32 -26.14 -1.12
CA LEU A 196 -27.67 -25.68 0.12
C LEU A 196 -26.99 -24.32 -0.07
N GLY A 197 -26.37 -24.06 -1.23
CA GLY A 197 -25.73 -22.78 -1.54
C GLY A 197 -26.72 -21.61 -1.54
N GLN A 198 -27.93 -21.82 -2.08
CA GLN A 198 -28.99 -20.82 -2.05
C GLN A 198 -29.53 -20.55 -0.62
N GLN A 199 -29.54 -21.55 0.27
CA GLN A 199 -30.04 -21.40 1.63
C GLN A 199 -29.02 -20.77 2.59
N ILE A 200 -27.73 -21.03 2.41
CA ILE A 200 -26.67 -20.64 3.36
C ILE A 200 -25.92 -19.37 2.89
N GLY A 201 -26.17 -18.89 1.66
CA GLY A 201 -25.52 -17.68 1.13
C GLY A 201 -24.01 -17.83 0.94
N MET A 202 -23.50 -19.06 0.93
CA MET A 202 -22.09 -19.33 0.66
C MET A 202 -21.85 -19.29 -0.84
N ALA A 203 -21.34 -18.17 -1.34
CA ALA A 203 -20.59 -18.18 -2.59
C ALA A 203 -19.46 -19.20 -2.43
N LEU A 204 -19.21 -20.04 -3.44
CA LEU A 204 -18.17 -21.08 -3.42
C LEU A 204 -16.81 -20.46 -3.06
N THR A 205 -16.48 -20.38 -1.78
CA THR A 205 -15.12 -20.13 -1.33
C THR A 205 -14.44 -21.48 -1.45
N LEU A 206 -13.44 -21.56 -2.32
CA LEU A 206 -12.44 -22.60 -2.29
C LEU A 206 -12.00 -22.73 -0.81
N ALA A 207 -12.35 -23.84 -0.15
CA ALA A 207 -11.95 -24.05 1.23
C ALA A 207 -10.42 -23.93 1.29
N GLY A 208 -9.94 -22.99 2.10
CA GLY A 208 -8.52 -22.68 2.24
C GLY A 208 -7.69 -23.88 2.67
#